data_AF-A0A9D0TIL2-F1
#
_entry.id   AF-A0A9D0TIL2-F1
#
_cell.length_a   1.000
_cell.length_b   1.000
_cell.length_c   1.000
_cell.angle_alpha   90.00
_cell.angle_beta   90.00
_cell.angle_gamma   90.00
#
_symmetry.space_group_name_H-M   'P 1'
#
loop_
_entity.id
_entity.type
_entity.pdbx_description
1 polymer ?
#
loop_
_entity_poly.entity_id
_entity_poly.type
_entity_poly.pdbx_seq_one_letter_code
_entity_poly.pdbx_strand_id
1 'polypeptide(L)' 'MALGIALVGLITLAAPPFADLEAKLGLQLLFRLRGPISPPPEVVVVTIDQESSQQLALPNLPRKWPRRRH' A
#
# COMPACT_ATOMS: atom_id res chain seq x y z
N MET A 1 -12.57 5.69 -37.87
CA MET A 1 -12.40 4.59 -36.89
C MET A 1 -11.17 4.81 -36.00
N ALA A 2 -9.95 4.84 -36.53
CA ALA A 2 -8.72 5.02 -35.74
C ALA A 2 -8.69 6.29 -34.85
N LEU A 3 -9.15 7.43 -35.38
CA LEU A 3 -9.21 8.68 -34.62
C LEU A 3 -10.18 8.61 -33.43
N GLY A 4 -11.30 7.91 -33.59
CA GLY A 4 -12.27 7.71 -32.51
C GLY A 4 -11.69 6.86 -31.38
N ILE A 5 -10.95 5.80 -31.72
CA ILE A 5 -10.25 4.96 -30.75
C ILE A 5 -9.18 5.74 -29.99
N ALA A 6 -8.38 6.56 -30.71
CA ALA A 6 -7.37 7.40 -30.10
C ALA A 6 -7.98 8.42 -29.13
N LEU A 7 -9.09 9.07 -29.51
CA LEU A 7 -9.78 10.04 -28.67
C LEU A 7 -10.37 9.39 -27.41
N VAL A 8 -11.00 8.22 -27.54
CA VAL A 8 -11.51 7.45 -26.39
C VAL A 8 -10.36 7.06 -25.46
N GLY A 9 -9.25 6.56 -26.00
CA GLY A 9 -8.05 6.24 -25.23
C GLY A 9 -7.52 7.44 -24.43
N LEU A 10 -7.46 8.61 -25.07
CA LEU A 10 -7.00 9.85 -24.43
C LEU A 10 -7.93 10.27 -23.28
N ILE A 11 -9.25 10.20 -23.51
CA ILE A 11 -10.27 10.52 -22.50
C ILE A 11 -10.17 9.56 -21.31
N THR A 12 -10.02 8.25 -21.56
CA THR A 12 -9.87 7.27 -20.49
C THR A 12 -8.58 7.45 -19.70
N LEU A 13 -7.48 7.86 -20.35
CA LEU A 13 -6.21 8.12 -19.66
C LEU A 13 -6.28 9.38 -18.77
N ALA A 14 -6.97 10.42 -19.23
CA ALA A 14 -7.09 11.69 -18.50
C ALA A 14 -8.18 11.69 -17.42
N ALA A 15 -9.10 10.72 -17.44
CA ALA A 15 -10.22 10.66 -16.52
C ALA A 15 -9.81 10.04 -15.16
N PRO A 16 -9.93 10.79 -14.03
CA PRO A 16 -9.57 10.30 -12.69
C PRO A 16 -10.12 8.93 -12.29
N PRO A 17 -11.40 8.56 -12.57
CA PRO A 17 -11.92 7.26 -12.13
C PRO A 17 -11.25 6.06 -12.82
N PHE A 18 -10.74 6.23 -14.05
CA PHE A 18 -10.02 5.16 -14.75
C PHE A 18 -8.60 4.99 -14.22
N ALA A 19 -7.92 6.08 -13.85
CA ALA A 19 -6.63 6.04 -13.19
C ALA A 19 -6.71 5.33 -11.82
N ASP A 20 -7.73 5.63 -11.01
CA ASP A 20 -7.95 4.95 -9.73
C ASP A 20 -8.25 3.45 -9.88
N LEU A 21 -9.02 3.09 -10.91
CA LEU A 21 -9.29 1.69 -11.24
C LEU A 21 -8.04 0.95 -11.68
N GLU A 22 -7.24 1.55 -12.56
CA GLU A 22 -5.99 1.00 -13.04
C GLU A 22 -4.99 0.79 -11.89
N ALA A 23 -4.85 1.78 -11.01
CA ALA A 23 -4.00 1.66 -9.82
C ALA A 23 -4.46 0.50 -8.90
N LYS A 24 -5.77 0.39 -8.61
CA LYS A 24 -6.27 -0.66 -7.71
C LYS A 24 -6.18 -2.06 -8.32
N LEU A 25 -6.58 -2.22 -9.57
CA LEU A 25 -6.57 -3.52 -10.25
C LEU A 25 -5.16 -3.94 -10.65
N GLY A 26 -4.39 -3.02 -11.22
CA GLY A 26 -3.01 -3.24 -11.65
C GLY A 26 -2.11 -3.62 -10.47
N LEU A 27 -2.20 -2.89 -9.35
CA LEU A 27 -1.39 -3.20 -8.18
C LEU A 27 -1.71 -4.58 -7.59
N GLN A 28 -2.99 -4.91 -7.45
CA GLN A 28 -3.41 -6.25 -6.99
C GLN A 28 -2.91 -7.35 -7.93
N LEU A 29 -3.03 -7.14 -9.25
CA LEU A 29 -2.55 -8.09 -10.25
C LEU A 29 -1.03 -8.27 -10.18
N LEU A 30 -0.27 -7.18 -10.04
CA LEU A 30 1.19 -7.21 -9.88
C LEU A 30 1.60 -8.05 -8.67
N PHE A 31 0.94 -7.87 -7.51
CA PHE A 31 1.24 -8.67 -6.32
C PHE A 31 0.88 -10.15 -6.51
N ARG A 32 -0.24 -10.45 -7.19
CA ARG A 32 -0.62 -11.84 -7.49
C ARG A 32 0.37 -12.52 -8.44
N LEU A 33 0.80 -11.82 -9.48
CA LEU A 33 1.77 -12.34 -10.46
C LEU A 33 3.17 -12.50 -9.86
N ARG A 34 3.59 -11.56 -9.00
CA ARG A 34 4.86 -11.66 -8.27
C ARG A 34 4.87 -12.87 -7.33
N GLY A 35 3.71 -13.17 -6.72
CA GLY A 35 3.57 -14.27 -5.77
C GLY A 35 4.23 -14.01 -4.41
N PRO A 36 4.00 -14.91 -3.44
CA PRO A 36 4.63 -14.83 -2.13
C PRO A 36 6.14 -15.12 -2.23
N ILE A 37 6.93 -14.37 -1.46
CA ILE A 37 8.37 -14.60 -1.30
C ILE A 37 8.60 -15.04 0.14
N SER A 38 9.43 -16.07 0.32
CA SER A 38 9.77 -16.52 1.67
C SER A 38 10.51 -15.40 2.41
N PRO A 39 10.06 -15.01 3.62
CA PRO A 39 10.78 -14.03 4.41
C PRO A 39 12.13 -14.60 4.86
N PRO A 40 13.14 -13.74 5.12
CA PRO A 40 14.38 -14.17 5.76
C PRO A 40 14.09 -14.81 7.12
N PRO A 41 14.71 -15.96 7.47
CA PRO A 41 14.39 -16.67 8.70
C PRO A 41 14.80 -15.91 9.97
N GLU A 42 15.74 -14.97 9.86
CA GLU A 42 16.22 -14.14 10.97
C GLU A 42 15.38 -12.87 11.20
N VAL A 43 14.36 -12.61 10.38
CA VAL A 43 13.61 -11.35 10.40
C VAL A 43 12.14 -11.58 10.73
N VAL A 44 11.64 -10.87 11.73
CA VAL A 44 10.21 -10.81 12.07
C VAL A 44 9.74 -9.36 12.09
N VAL A 45 8.55 -9.12 11.53
CA VAL A 45 7.88 -7.81 11.60
C VAL A 45 6.86 -7.85 12.74
N VAL A 46 7.07 -7.02 13.75
CA VAL A 46 6.13 -6.85 14.88
C VAL A 46 5.41 -5.53 14.71
N THR A 47 4.09 -5.57 14.69
CA THR A 47 3.24 -4.37 14.63
C THR A 47 2.68 -4.07 16.01
N ILE A 48 2.57 -2.79 16.36
CA ILE A 48 2.06 -2.33 17.66
C ILE A 48 0.75 -1.62 17.39
N ASP A 49 -0.33 -2.13 17.97
CA ASP A 49 -1.65 -1.53 17.88
C ASP A 49 -1.89 -0.52 19.01
N GLN A 50 -3.04 0.14 18.95
CA GLN A 50 -3.41 1.13 19.95
C GLN A 50 -3.52 0.52 21.35
N GLU A 51 -4.12 -0.67 21.49
CA GLU A 51 -4.27 -1.31 22.79
C GLU A 51 -2.91 -1.64 23.42
N SER A 52 -1.98 -2.19 22.64
CA SER A 52 -0.60 -2.45 23.08
C SER A 52 0.08 -1.17 23.56
N SER A 53 -0.09 -0.05 22.85
CA SER A 53 0.52 1.22 23.26
C SER A 53 -0.02 1.72 24.60
N GLN A 54 -1.31 1.51 24.87
CA GLN A 54 -1.94 1.86 26.15
C GLN A 54 -1.41 0.99 27.29
N GLN A 55 -1.32 -0.32 27.07
CA GLN A 55 -0.76 -1.27 28.05
C GLN A 55 0.72 -0.96 28.37
N LEU A 56 1.48 -0.49 27.38
CA LEU A 56 2.88 -0.08 27.53
C LEU A 56 3.06 1.32 28.13
N ALA A 57 1.96 2.04 28.39
CA ALA A 57 1.93 3.44 28.79
C ALA A 57 2.75 4.35 27.85
N LEU A 58 2.67 4.09 26.55
CA LEU A 58 3.35 4.83 25.50
C LEU A 58 2.35 5.54 24.58
N PRO A 59 2.75 6.64 23.90
CA PRO A 59 1.89 7.29 22.92
C PRO A 59 1.53 6.36 21.75
N ASN A 60 0.31 6.41 21.22
CA ASN A 60 -0.08 5.60 20.04
C ASN A 60 0.78 5.84 18.79
N LEU A 61 1.50 6.96 18.73
CA LEU A 61 2.39 7.30 17.61
C LEU A 61 3.82 6.92 17.99
N PRO A 62 4.43 5.87 17.39
CA PRO A 62 5.79 5.42 17.69
C PRO A 62 6.85 6.53 17.58
N ARG A 63 6.65 7.48 16.66
CA ARG A 63 7.52 8.66 16.51
C ARG A 63 7.61 9.56 17.75
N LYS A 64 6.67 9.44 18.70
CA LYS A 64 6.65 10.19 19.96
C LYS A 64 7.28 9.41 21.12
N TRP A 65 7.78 8.21 20.89
CA TRP A 65 8.36 7.38 21.93
C TRP A 65 9.71 7.94 22.39
N PRO A 66 10.08 7.76 23.67
CA PRO A 66 11.42 8.07 24.13
C PRO A 66 12.42 7.27 23.31
N ARG A 67 13.51 7.88 22.81
CA ARG A 67 14.54 7.22 21.99
C ARG A 67 15.26 6.03 22.66
N ARG A 68 14.93 5.71 23.92
CA ARG A 68 15.42 4.51 24.62
C ARG A 68 14.54 3.27 24.35
N ARG A 69 13.34 3.45 23.81
CA ARG A 69 12.44 2.37 23.39
C ARG A 69 12.29 2.47 21.87
N HIS A 70 12.82 1.49 21.16
CA HIS A 70 12.74 1.33 19.70
C HIS A 70 11.80 0.20 19.35
#